data_AF-A0A0L6WKM0-F1
#
_entry.id   AF-A0A0L6WKM0-F1
#
_cell.length_a   1.000
_cell.length_b   1.000
_cell.length_c   1.000
_cell.angle_alpha   90.00
_cell.angle_beta   90.00
_cell.angle_gamma   90.00
#
_symmetry.space_group_name_H-M   'P 1'
#
loop_
_entity.id
_entity.type
_entity.pdbx_description
1 polymer ?
#
loop_
_entity_poly.entity_id
_entity_poly.type
_entity_poly.pdbx_seq_one_letter_code
_entity_poly.pdbx_strand_id
1 'polypeptide(L)'
;MSELENRRRNEVDEKMQDAAVRTFGDRVEKMWLIEDLWTDTRLQGHGCGGALLDTATAMADWAGQSTWLQSSNAANVKFYAQHGFETVATLFLGEEDPSWHKQPVVVDIVRRDTSFLLIARADTTTRWYESQDGLRLTLELWTHR
;
A
#
# COMPACT_ATOMS: atom_id res chain seq x y z
N MET A 1 17.70 17.25 -14.35
CA MET A 1 18.33 15.97 -13.98
C MET A 1 19.48 15.72 -14.94
N SER A 2 20.65 15.36 -14.42
CA SER A 2 21.84 14.98 -15.18
C SER A 2 21.71 13.55 -15.72
N GLU A 3 22.56 13.17 -16.68
CA GLU A 3 22.60 11.81 -17.24
C GLU A 3 22.85 10.74 -16.16
N LEU A 4 23.71 11.05 -15.18
CA LEU A 4 23.99 10.16 -14.06
C LEU A 4 22.77 9.97 -13.16
N GLU A 5 22.04 11.05 -12.88
CA GLU A 5 20.83 10.97 -12.07
C GLU A 5 19.71 10.18 -12.77
N ASN A 6 19.55 10.35 -14.09
CA ASN A 6 18.60 9.57 -14.87
C ASN A 6 18.97 8.09 -14.89
N ARG A 7 20.26 7.76 -15.09
CA ARG A 7 20.74 6.37 -15.06
C ARG A 7 20.44 5.70 -13.72
N ARG A 8 20.74 6.39 -12.61
CA ARG A 8 20.50 5.86 -11.26
C ARG A 8 19.01 5.69 -10.96
N ARG A 9 18.18 6.63 -11.39
CA ARG A 9 16.72 6.50 -11.27
C ARG A 9 16.23 5.24 -11.99
N ASN A 10 16.63 5.07 -13.25
CA ASN A 10 16.22 3.89 -14.03
C ASN A 10 16.68 2.57 -13.38
N GLU A 11 17.92 2.51 -12.88
CA GLU A 11 18.41 1.31 -12.18
C GLU A 11 17.56 0.99 -10.95
N VAL A 12 17.21 2.01 -10.16
CA VAL A 12 16.35 1.84 -8.99
C VAL A 12 14.97 1.37 -9.40
N ASP A 13 14.36 2.01 -10.40
CA ASP A 13 13.02 1.68 -10.88
C ASP A 13 12.97 0.24 -11.42
N GLU A 14 13.98 -0.20 -12.17
CA GLU A 14 14.11 -1.58 -12.68
C GLU A 14 14.23 -2.58 -11.53
N LYS A 15 15.11 -2.35 -10.56
CA LYS A 15 15.28 -3.22 -9.39
C LYS A 15 14.00 -3.33 -8.55
N MET A 16 13.28 -2.22 -8.41
CA MET A 16 12.00 -2.19 -7.70
C MET A 16 10.92 -2.98 -8.43
N GLN A 17 10.82 -2.80 -9.75
CA GLN A 17 9.86 -3.54 -10.56
C GLN A 17 10.14 -5.04 -10.52
N ASP A 18 11.41 -5.44 -10.67
CA ASP A 18 11.84 -6.83 -10.57
C ASP A 18 11.50 -7.43 -9.20
N ALA A 19 11.76 -6.68 -8.12
CA ALA A 19 11.43 -7.13 -6.77
C ALA A 19 9.92 -7.29 -6.57
N ALA A 20 9.10 -6.37 -7.09
CA ALA A 20 7.64 -6.46 -7.02
C ALA A 20 7.11 -7.66 -7.80
N VAL A 21 7.60 -7.88 -9.03
CA VAL A 21 7.24 -9.05 -9.85
C VAL A 21 7.65 -10.35 -9.17
N ARG A 22 8.86 -10.43 -8.60
CA ARG A 22 9.30 -11.62 -7.83
C ARG A 22 8.43 -11.88 -6.60
N THR A 23 7.95 -10.81 -5.95
CA THR A 23 7.15 -10.91 -4.72
C THR A 23 5.70 -11.29 -5.00
N PHE A 24 5.09 -10.71 -6.03
CA PHE A 24 3.65 -10.83 -6.26
C PHE A 24 3.28 -11.65 -7.49
N GLY A 25 4.22 -11.90 -8.40
CA GLY A 25 3.97 -12.47 -9.73
C GLY A 25 3.03 -11.58 -10.54
N ASP A 26 2.25 -12.20 -11.41
CA ASP A 26 1.25 -11.54 -12.27
C ASP A 26 0.19 -10.74 -11.49
N ARG A 27 0.04 -10.97 -10.18
CA ARG A 27 -0.89 -10.21 -9.35
C ARG A 27 -0.52 -8.74 -9.23
N VAL A 28 0.76 -8.38 -9.39
CA VAL A 28 1.24 -7.00 -9.26
C VAL A 28 0.47 -6.04 -10.16
N GLU A 29 0.12 -6.46 -11.38
CA GLU A 29 -0.64 -5.66 -12.36
C GLU A 29 -2.08 -5.37 -11.93
N LYS A 30 -2.60 -6.12 -10.95
CA LYS A 30 -3.95 -5.99 -10.42
C LYS A 30 -3.97 -5.43 -9.00
N MET A 31 -2.83 -4.99 -8.47
CA MET A 31 -2.74 -4.40 -7.14
C MET A 31 -2.61 -2.88 -7.24
N TRP A 32 -3.07 -2.18 -6.20
CA TRP A 32 -2.89 -0.74 -6.10
C TRP A 32 -1.50 -0.44 -5.55
N LEU A 33 -0.72 0.36 -6.28
CA LEU A 33 0.56 0.89 -5.81
C LEU A 33 0.32 2.28 -5.20
N ILE A 34 0.77 2.47 -3.95
CA ILE A 34 0.92 3.82 -3.38
C ILE A 34 2.35 4.26 -3.66
N GLU A 35 2.53 5.08 -4.70
CA GLU A 35 3.86 5.58 -5.12
C GLU A 35 4.42 6.58 -4.11
N ASP A 36 3.58 7.54 -3.68
CA ASP A 36 4.00 8.66 -2.84
C ASP A 36 2.93 8.97 -1.79
N LEU A 37 3.37 9.13 -0.54
CA LEU A 37 2.52 9.56 0.56
C LEU A 37 3.25 10.62 1.38
N TRP A 38 2.75 11.86 1.29
CA TRP A 38 3.37 13.01 1.93
C TRP A 38 2.32 13.83 2.67
N THR A 39 2.75 14.47 3.75
CA THR A 39 1.94 15.42 4.51
C THR A 39 2.77 16.68 4.69
N ASP A 40 2.14 17.86 4.55
CA ASP A 40 2.77 19.13 4.89
C ASP A 40 3.40 19.04 6.28
N THR A 41 4.64 19.50 6.43
CA THR A 41 5.40 19.38 7.68
C THR A 41 4.65 19.96 8.89
N ARG A 42 3.83 21.00 8.69
CA ARG A 42 3.02 21.62 9.75
C ARG A 42 1.86 20.75 10.23
N LEU A 43 1.45 19.76 9.42
CA LEU A 43 0.35 18.84 9.68
C LEU A 43 0.82 17.43 10.07
N GLN A 44 2.13 17.18 10.08
CA GLN A 44 2.67 15.91 10.57
C GLN A 44 2.33 15.71 12.06
N GLY A 45 2.14 14.46 12.48
CA GLY A 45 1.74 14.12 13.85
C GLY A 45 0.25 14.32 14.16
N HIS A 46 -0.55 14.84 13.22
CA HIS A 46 -1.99 15.08 13.40
C HIS A 46 -2.88 14.01 12.76
N GLY A 47 -2.29 12.88 12.34
CA GLY A 47 -3.02 11.77 11.72
C GLY A 47 -3.37 11.92 10.24
N CYS A 48 -2.99 13.03 9.58
CA CYS A 48 -3.31 13.26 8.16
C CYS A 48 -2.78 12.17 7.22
N GLY A 49 -1.54 11.72 7.43
CA GLY A 49 -0.95 10.63 6.62
C GLY A 49 -1.73 9.32 6.77
N GLY A 50 -2.18 9.00 7.99
CA GLY A 50 -3.02 7.83 8.25
C GLY A 50 -4.38 7.95 7.56
N ALA A 51 -5.03 9.11 7.66
CA ALA A 51 -6.31 9.35 7.00
C ALA A 51 -6.23 9.24 5.46
N LEU A 52 -5.14 9.71 4.85
CA LEU A 52 -4.88 9.55 3.42
C LEU A 52 -4.67 8.07 3.04
N LEU A 53 -3.87 7.35 3.82
CA LEU A 53 -3.60 5.93 3.60
C LEU A 53 -4.87 5.07 3.76
N ASP A 54 -5.67 5.34 4.78
CA ASP A 54 -6.96 4.66 5.00
C ASP A 54 -7.93 4.93 3.85
N THR A 55 -7.98 6.16 3.34
CA THR A 55 -8.83 6.50 2.19
C THR A 55 -8.41 5.73 0.93
N ALA A 56 -7.10 5.70 0.63
CA ALA A 56 -6.59 4.97 -0.53
C ALA A 56 -6.84 3.46 -0.43
N THR A 57 -6.61 2.87 0.76
CA THR A 57 -6.84 1.43 0.97
C THR A 57 -8.31 1.06 0.99
N ALA A 58 -9.20 1.94 1.45
CA ALA A 58 -10.64 1.74 1.34
C ALA A 58 -11.12 1.73 -0.12
N MET A 59 -10.52 2.54 -1.00
CA MET A 59 -10.80 2.51 -2.44
C MET A 59 -10.35 1.19 -3.07
N ALA A 60 -9.15 0.72 -2.71
CA ALA A 60 -8.65 -0.58 -3.16
C ALA A 60 -9.52 -1.73 -2.64
N ASP A 61 -9.97 -1.66 -1.38
CA ASP A 61 -10.90 -2.64 -0.78
C ASP A 61 -12.22 -2.69 -1.55
N TRP A 62 -12.77 -1.53 -1.92
CA TRP A 62 -14.00 -1.45 -2.71
C TRP A 62 -13.84 -2.05 -4.11
N ALA A 63 -12.64 -1.95 -4.69
CA ALA A 63 -12.28 -2.60 -5.95
C ALA A 63 -11.94 -4.10 -5.80
N GLY A 64 -11.89 -4.63 -4.57
CA GLY A 64 -11.50 -6.00 -4.30
C GLY A 64 -10.00 -6.26 -4.49
N GLN A 65 -9.16 -5.21 -4.49
CA GLN A 65 -7.75 -5.28 -4.85
C GLN A 65 -6.84 -5.03 -3.64
N SER A 66 -5.79 -5.84 -3.50
CA SER A 66 -4.75 -5.60 -2.49
C SER A 66 -3.95 -4.34 -2.82
N THR A 67 -3.37 -3.72 -1.80
CA THR A 67 -2.50 -2.55 -1.92
C THR A 67 -1.06 -2.91 -1.56
N TRP A 68 -0.08 -2.26 -2.16
CA TRP A 68 1.31 -2.39 -1.79
C TRP A 68 2.08 -1.07 -1.98
N LEU A 69 3.24 -0.97 -1.34
CA LEU A 69 4.19 0.12 -1.51
C LEU A 69 5.61 -0.32 -1.15
N GLN A 70 6.57 0.55 -1.48
CA GLN A 70 7.97 0.40 -1.12
C GLN A 70 8.32 1.42 -0.03
N SER A 71 9.14 1.02 0.94
CA SER A 71 9.60 1.90 2.00
C SER A 71 11.10 1.79 2.23
N SER A 72 11.82 2.87 1.94
CA SER A 72 13.26 2.99 2.21
C SER A 72 13.57 3.58 3.60
N ASN A 73 12.54 3.84 4.40
CA ASN A 73 12.67 4.37 5.75
C ASN A 73 11.99 3.41 6.73
N ALA A 74 12.80 2.68 7.50
CA ALA A 74 12.32 1.71 8.49
C ALA A 74 11.35 2.31 9.53
N ALA A 75 11.41 3.63 9.79
CA ALA A 75 10.45 4.30 10.66
C ALA A 75 9.02 4.27 10.08
N ASN A 76 8.88 4.29 8.76
CA ASN A 76 7.58 4.26 8.09
C ASN A 76 6.96 2.85 8.09
N VAL A 77 7.76 1.78 8.15
CA VAL A 77 7.25 0.40 8.17
C VAL A 77 6.33 0.18 9.37
N LYS A 78 6.70 0.69 10.55
CA LYS A 78 5.83 0.63 11.74
C LYS A 78 4.53 1.41 11.54
N PHE A 79 4.59 2.56 10.87
CA PHE A 79 3.40 3.33 10.52
C PHE A 79 2.49 2.54 9.58
N TYR A 80 3.01 1.96 8.49
CA TYR A 80 2.20 1.14 7.58
C TYR A 80 1.61 -0.11 8.25
N ALA A 81 2.36 -0.73 9.17
CA ALA A 81 1.87 -1.88 9.94
C ALA A 81 0.64 -1.54 10.80
N GLN A 82 0.56 -0.32 11.33
CA GLN A 82 -0.62 0.14 12.06
C GLN A 82 -1.87 0.26 11.17
N HIS A 83 -1.67 0.37 9.85
CA HIS A 83 -2.72 0.43 8.84
C HIS A 83 -2.94 -0.94 8.13
N GLY A 84 -2.42 -2.03 8.70
CA GLY A 84 -2.67 -3.39 8.23
C GLY A 84 -1.74 -3.86 7.12
N PHE A 85 -0.63 -3.15 6.85
CA PHE A 85 0.40 -3.63 5.95
C PHE A 85 1.36 -4.61 6.66
N GLU A 86 1.89 -5.56 5.91
CA GLU A 86 2.96 -6.45 6.34
C GLU A 86 4.15 -6.37 5.37
N THR A 87 5.37 -6.51 5.89
CA THR A 87 6.58 -6.62 5.06
C THR A 87 6.63 -8.00 4.41
N VAL A 88 6.76 -8.03 3.09
CA VAL A 88 6.70 -9.26 2.28
C VAL A 88 8.00 -9.54 1.53
N ALA A 89 8.84 -8.51 1.34
CA ALA A 89 10.17 -8.64 0.79
C ALA A 89 11.04 -7.46 1.24
N THR A 90 12.36 -7.66 1.21
CA THR A 90 13.37 -6.62 1.47
C THR A 90 14.40 -6.70 0.36
N LEU A 91 14.79 -5.55 -0.18
CA LEU A 91 15.86 -5.42 -1.17
C LEU A 91 16.86 -4.34 -0.74
N PHE A 92 18.03 -4.37 -1.37
CA PHE A 92 19.15 -3.50 -1.06
C PHE A 92 19.61 -2.77 -2.31
N LEU A 93 19.66 -1.44 -2.26
CA LEU A 93 20.15 -0.61 -3.36
C LEU A 93 21.59 -0.20 -3.11
N GLY A 94 22.40 -0.18 -4.18
CA GLY A 94 23.81 0.23 -4.13
C GLY A 94 24.80 -0.88 -3.77
N GLU A 95 24.37 -2.11 -3.52
CA GLU A 95 25.28 -3.24 -3.24
C GLU A 95 26.20 -3.59 -4.41
N GLU A 96 25.72 -3.39 -5.63
CA GLU A 96 26.41 -3.77 -6.87
C GLU A 96 27.08 -2.57 -7.55
N ASP A 97 26.94 -1.35 -7.01
CA ASP A 97 27.54 -0.14 -7.58
C ASP A 97 28.92 0.11 -6.95
N PRO A 98 30.04 -0.09 -7.67
CA PRO A 98 31.38 0.15 -7.12
C PRO A 98 31.65 1.64 -6.80
N SER A 99 30.81 2.56 -7.29
CA SER A 99 30.86 3.99 -6.94
C SER A 99 30.07 4.34 -5.67
N TRP A 100 29.32 3.37 -5.12
CA TRP A 100 28.61 3.52 -3.86
C TRP A 100 29.52 3.21 -2.67
N HIS A 101 29.75 4.22 -1.82
CA HIS A 101 30.68 4.12 -0.69
C HIS A 101 29.98 4.20 0.68
N LYS A 102 28.65 4.06 0.69
CA LYS A 102 27.83 4.06 1.92
C LYS A 102 27.27 2.66 2.16
N GLN A 103 26.58 2.48 3.28
CA GLN A 103 25.77 1.28 3.47
C GLN A 103 24.68 1.20 2.40
N PRO A 104 24.30 -0.02 1.96
CA PRO A 104 23.19 -0.18 1.04
C PRO A 104 21.91 0.44 1.59
N VAL A 105 21.09 1.01 0.71
CA VAL A 105 19.77 1.49 1.11
C VAL A 105 18.84 0.28 1.19
N VAL A 106 18.39 -0.02 2.40
CA VAL A 106 17.38 -1.05 2.65
C VAL A 106 16.03 -0.52 2.20
N VAL A 107 15.31 -1.30 1.39
CA VAL A 107 13.94 -1.00 0.99
C VAL A 107 13.06 -2.21 1.27
N ASP A 108 11.97 -1.98 1.99
CA ASP A 108 10.96 -2.98 2.26
C ASP A 108 9.80 -2.85 1.28
N ILE A 109 9.36 -3.97 0.72
CA ILE A 109 8.07 -4.07 0.04
C ILE A 109 7.05 -4.48 1.10
N VAL A 110 6.03 -3.65 1.27
CA VAL A 110 4.93 -3.92 2.20
C VAL A 110 3.62 -4.08 1.45
N ARG A 111 2.80 -5.02 1.90
CA ARG A 111 1.51 -5.40 1.28
C ARG A 111 0.41 -5.30 2.31
N ARG A 112 -0.77 -4.83 1.90
CA ARG A 112 -2.02 -4.98 2.63
C ARG A 112 -3.00 -5.73 1.75
N ASP A 113 -3.53 -6.84 2.24
CA ASP A 113 -4.60 -7.56 1.53
C ASP A 113 -5.93 -6.81 1.60
N THR A 114 -6.77 -7.06 0.60
CA THR A 114 -8.14 -6.53 0.56
C THR A 114 -8.89 -6.91 1.84
N SER A 115 -9.49 -5.92 2.50
CA SER A 115 -10.34 -6.11 3.68
C SER A 115 -11.80 -5.80 3.35
N PHE A 116 -12.64 -6.83 3.35
CA PHE A 116 -14.09 -6.67 3.13
C PHE A 116 -14.84 -6.13 4.37
N LEU A 117 -14.17 -6.00 5.52
CA LEU A 117 -14.81 -5.62 6.79
C LEU A 117 -15.19 -4.12 6.85
N LEU A 118 -14.64 -3.28 5.97
CA LEU A 118 -14.81 -1.83 5.98
C LEU A 118 -16.03 -1.31 5.21
N ILE A 119 -16.77 -2.18 4.51
CA ILE A 119 -18.05 -1.82 3.84
C ILE A 119 -19.13 -1.45 4.89
N ALA A 120 -18.91 -1.79 6.17
CA ALA A 120 -19.86 -1.64 7.26
C ALA A 120 -19.87 -0.29 7.98
N ARG A 121 -19.02 0.68 7.61
CA ARG A 121 -19.01 2.03 8.22
C ARG A 121 -19.55 3.10 7.27
N ALA A 122 -20.72 2.83 6.70
CA ALA A 122 -21.65 3.87 6.29
C ALA A 122 -22.86 3.75 7.22
N ASP A 123 -22.83 4.59 8.26
CA ASP A 123 -23.94 5.11 9.07
C ASP A 123 -24.94 4.12 9.71
N THR A 124 -25.15 4.32 11.01
CA THR A 124 -26.01 3.54 11.89
C THR A 124 -27.42 3.32 11.34
N THR A 125 -27.71 2.15 10.74
CA THR A 125 -28.91 1.28 10.90
C THR A 125 -28.81 0.09 9.93
N THR A 126 -27.82 -0.80 10.11
CA THR A 126 -27.62 -1.93 9.18
C THR A 126 -27.52 -3.25 9.94
N ARG A 127 -28.36 -4.23 9.57
CA ARG A 127 -28.23 -5.62 10.00
C ARG A 127 -27.73 -6.48 8.84
N TRP A 128 -26.84 -7.41 9.16
CA TRP A 128 -26.15 -8.28 8.21
C TRP A 128 -26.87 -9.63 8.09
N TYR A 129 -27.00 -10.12 6.86
CA TYR A 129 -27.37 -11.52 6.59
C TYR A 129 -26.40 -12.10 5.56
N GLU A 130 -25.90 -13.29 5.84
CA GLU A 130 -25.07 -14.08 4.94
C GLU A 130 -26.00 -15.03 4.15
N SER A 131 -25.91 -15.02 2.82
CA SER A 131 -26.62 -16.00 2.01
C SER A 131 -25.83 -17.32 1.99
N GLN A 132 -26.55 -18.45 1.96
CA GLN A 132 -25.94 -19.78 2.07
C GLN A 132 -25.00 -20.16 0.91
N ASP A 133 -24.97 -19.37 -0.15
CA ASP A 133 -24.17 -19.56 -1.36
C ASP A 133 -23.01 -18.55 -1.52
N GLY A 134 -22.81 -17.64 -0.56
CA GLY A 134 -21.58 -16.86 -0.39
C GLY A 134 -21.25 -15.81 -1.47
N LEU A 135 -22.13 -15.56 -2.44
CA LEU A 135 -21.80 -14.77 -3.65
C LEU A 135 -22.64 -13.52 -3.88
N ARG A 136 -23.55 -13.16 -2.96
CA ARG A 136 -24.30 -11.89 -3.05
C ARG A 136 -24.51 -11.24 -1.68
N LEU A 137 -24.11 -9.97 -1.60
CA LEU A 137 -24.51 -9.06 -0.53
C LEU A 137 -25.63 -8.16 -1.07
N THR A 138 -26.80 -8.23 -0.48
CA THR A 138 -27.94 -7.36 -0.80
C THR A 138 -28.06 -6.30 0.29
N LEU A 139 -27.98 -5.03 -0.09
CA LEU A 139 -28.21 -3.89 0.80
C LEU A 139 -29.67 -3.43 0.65
N GLU A 140 -30.48 -3.56 1.69
CA GLU A 140 -31.82 -2.96 1.72
C GLU A 140 -31.86 -1.79 2.69
N LEU A 141 -32.17 -0.60 2.17
CA LEU A 141 -32.42 0.61 2.96
C LEU A 141 -33.90 0.66 3.35
N TRP A 142 -34.19 0.45 4.63
CA TRP A 142 -35.53 0.67 5.17
C TRP A 142 -35.55 1.99 5.96
N THR A 143 -36.28 2.99 5.46
CA THR A 143 -36.67 4.14 6.28
C THR A 143 -37.97 3.79 7.01
N HIS A 144 -37.94 3.73 8.34
CA HIS A 144 -39.19 3.76 9.11
C HIS A 144 -39.77 5.17 8.99
N ARG A 145 -41.05 5.25 8.60
CA ARG A 145 -41.84 6.48 8.50
C ARG A 145 -42.00 7.17 9.84
#